data_AF-A0A7V3JM15-F1
#
_entry.id   AF-A0A7V3JM15-F1
#
_cell.length_a   1.000
_cell.length_b   1.000
_cell.length_c   1.000
_cell.angle_alpha   90.00
_cell.angle_beta   90.00
_cell.angle_gamma   90.00
#
_symmetry.space_group_name_H-M   'P 1'
#
loop_
_entity.id
_entity.type
_entity.pdbx_description
1 polymer ?
#
loop_
_entity_poly.entity_id
_entity_poly.type
_entity_poly.pdbx_seq_one_letter_code
_entity_poly.pdbx_strand_id
1 'polypeptide(L)'
;MIRLTPDALFPESEIPVIRGDGRPIWHNPVGVHTRPTPLPDHQRWPGHCYKSPYPLSETYFLVAYSFDRLVGEPDPNPPNMFGLYLADRFGNKELLYRDLNISSLWPIPLAPRPKPPVLPPAAQVAGPREGTFFLQNVYRSWPQIPPGSVKRLRVVQVLPKSTWHINQPTVGLPNASPGRQVLGTVPVEADGSAFFRAPAGIALAFQALDEEGQAVQTMRSVTYLQPGENVSCVGCHEPRLAAPPPQPSPQALRREPSVIAPAPDGSKPFSYPLLVQPVLDKHCVRCHNPQKPEGNVVLTGQPQGRYTVSYNALAPRVPYSDWAGKPGDFRVVNSEPTTQPGFFGARASSLMQLLRKGHYDVKLDPEDKERLVTWMDTNALFYGTFDPADQARQQRGQRIAGPALE
;
A
#
# COMPACT_ATOMS: atom_id res chain seq x y z
N MET A 1 4.69 27.93 -0.35
CA MET A 1 5.41 27.05 -1.30
C MET A 1 5.54 27.84 -2.61
N ILE A 2 6.75 28.09 -3.12
CA ILE A 2 6.94 28.85 -4.36
C ILE A 2 6.83 27.86 -5.52
N ARG A 3 5.86 28.08 -6.41
CA ARG A 3 5.69 27.30 -7.63
C ARG A 3 6.67 27.80 -8.68
N LEU A 4 7.55 26.92 -9.16
CA LEU A 4 8.59 27.28 -10.16
C LEU A 4 8.01 27.48 -11.57
N THR A 5 6.88 26.84 -11.88
CA THR A 5 6.18 26.91 -13.18
C THR A 5 4.72 27.34 -12.96
N PRO A 6 4.47 28.60 -12.56
CA PRO A 6 3.12 29.07 -12.27
C PRO A 6 2.25 29.18 -13.54
N ASP A 7 2.89 29.20 -14.70
CA ASP A 7 2.31 29.30 -16.03
C ASP A 7 1.64 28.00 -16.51
N ALA A 8 2.02 26.83 -15.98
CA ALA A 8 1.48 25.52 -16.39
C ALA A 8 0.76 24.82 -15.25
N LEU A 9 -0.55 24.57 -15.40
CA LEU A 9 -1.32 23.73 -14.47
C LEU A 9 -0.84 22.28 -14.49
N PHE A 10 -0.71 21.66 -13.31
CA PHE A 10 -0.24 20.28 -13.17
C PHE A 10 -1.30 19.30 -13.71
N PRO A 11 -0.97 18.52 -14.75
CA PRO A 11 -1.80 17.41 -15.19
C PRO A 11 -1.98 16.42 -14.04
N GLU A 12 -3.09 15.69 -14.05
CA GLU A 12 -3.45 14.67 -13.04
C GLU A 12 -3.80 15.19 -11.64
N SER A 13 -3.65 16.48 -11.35
CA SER A 13 -4.04 17.06 -10.05
C SER A 13 -4.90 18.30 -10.21
N GLU A 14 -4.39 19.34 -10.87
CA GLU A 14 -5.12 20.60 -11.06
C GLU A 14 -6.05 20.54 -12.28
N ILE A 15 -5.66 19.80 -13.31
CA ILE A 15 -6.44 19.56 -14.52
C ILE A 15 -6.42 18.07 -14.91
N PRO A 16 -7.49 17.57 -15.55
CA PRO A 16 -7.50 16.21 -16.10
C PRO A 16 -6.47 16.04 -17.21
N VAL A 17 -5.82 14.87 -17.25
CA VAL A 17 -5.18 14.38 -18.48
C VAL A 17 -6.26 14.03 -19.50
N ILE A 18 -5.90 14.14 -20.78
CA ILE A 18 -6.81 13.88 -21.90
C ILE A 18 -6.45 12.57 -22.61
N ARG A 19 -7.44 11.98 -23.29
CA ARG A 19 -7.23 10.93 -24.29
C ARG A 19 -6.66 11.50 -25.57
N GLY A 20 -6.24 10.60 -26.46
CA GLY A 20 -5.88 10.96 -27.83
C GLY A 20 -7.03 11.62 -28.61
N ASP A 21 -8.29 11.37 -28.21
CA ASP A 21 -9.49 12.03 -28.77
C ASP A 21 -9.86 13.37 -28.10
N GLY A 22 -9.04 13.85 -27.16
CA GLY A 22 -9.22 15.12 -26.44
C GLY A 22 -10.18 15.07 -25.25
N ARG A 23 -10.85 13.94 -24.99
CA ARG A 23 -11.75 13.82 -23.83
C ARG A 23 -10.96 13.66 -22.53
N PRO A 24 -11.41 14.25 -21.40
CA PRO A 24 -10.80 14.00 -20.09
C PRO A 24 -10.82 12.51 -19.72
N ILE A 25 -9.70 11.99 -19.22
CA ILE A 25 -9.62 10.63 -18.68
C ILE A 25 -9.75 10.67 -17.16
N TRP A 26 -8.80 11.36 -16.52
CA TRP A 26 -8.56 11.20 -15.10
C TRP A 26 -7.78 12.38 -14.51
N HIS A 27 -8.06 12.68 -13.24
CA HIS A 27 -7.18 13.42 -12.33
C HIS A 27 -7.59 13.13 -10.89
N ASN A 28 -6.66 13.38 -9.97
CA ASN A 28 -6.85 13.33 -8.54
C ASN A 28 -6.69 14.75 -7.94
N PRO A 29 -7.80 15.49 -7.72
CA PRO A 29 -7.75 16.84 -7.16
C PRO A 29 -7.48 16.86 -5.64
N VAL A 30 -7.10 15.74 -5.02
CA VAL A 30 -6.85 15.72 -3.57
C VAL A 30 -5.70 16.67 -3.22
N GLY A 31 -5.96 17.54 -2.24
CA GLY A 31 -5.05 18.63 -1.85
C GLY A 31 -5.22 19.91 -2.69
N VAL A 32 -5.99 19.88 -3.78
CA VAL A 32 -6.33 21.04 -4.61
C VAL A 32 -7.74 21.54 -4.23
N HIS A 33 -7.82 22.31 -3.14
CA HIS A 33 -9.10 22.84 -2.65
C HIS A 33 -9.66 23.97 -3.51
N THR A 34 -8.80 24.65 -4.26
CA THR A 34 -9.19 25.71 -5.20
C THR A 34 -8.30 25.60 -6.42
N ARG A 35 -8.90 25.43 -7.60
CA ARG A 35 -8.13 25.40 -8.84
C ARG A 35 -7.46 26.77 -9.04
N PRO A 36 -6.14 26.82 -9.30
CA PRO A 36 -5.48 28.08 -9.58
C PRO A 36 -6.11 28.74 -10.82
N THR A 37 -6.26 30.06 -10.78
CA THR A 37 -6.69 30.82 -11.96
C THR A 37 -5.66 30.61 -13.08
N PRO A 38 -6.08 30.17 -14.27
CA PRO A 38 -5.17 30.01 -15.40
C PRO A 38 -4.43 31.31 -15.74
N LEU A 39 -3.10 31.27 -15.70
CA LEU A 39 -2.27 32.38 -16.18
C LEU A 39 -2.38 32.54 -17.70
N PRO A 40 -2.03 33.71 -18.28
CA PRO A 40 -2.15 33.97 -19.71
C PRO A 40 -1.52 32.89 -20.61
N ASP A 41 -0.36 32.36 -20.22
CA ASP A 41 0.32 31.28 -20.95
C ASP A 41 -0.50 29.99 -20.97
N HIS A 42 -1.13 29.62 -19.86
CA HIS A 42 -2.04 28.47 -19.84
C HIS A 42 -3.28 28.70 -20.70
N GLN A 43 -3.75 29.93 -20.82
CA GLN A 43 -4.87 30.24 -21.71
C GLN A 43 -4.45 30.16 -23.18
N ARG A 44 -3.22 30.58 -23.50
CA ARG A 44 -2.66 30.57 -24.85
C ARG A 44 -2.28 29.17 -25.31
N TRP A 45 -1.72 28.35 -24.41
CA TRP A 45 -1.33 26.96 -24.66
C TRP A 45 -1.91 26.07 -23.55
N PRO A 46 -3.22 25.78 -23.59
CA PRO A 46 -3.82 25.05 -22.49
C PRO A 46 -3.24 23.65 -22.42
N GLY A 47 -2.86 23.24 -21.22
CA GLY A 47 -2.26 21.94 -20.91
C GLY A 47 -0.81 21.75 -21.33
N HIS A 48 -0.12 22.80 -21.79
CA HIS A 48 1.34 22.80 -21.93
C HIS A 48 2.03 22.30 -20.66
N CYS A 49 3.17 21.64 -20.82
CA CYS A 49 3.78 20.89 -19.73
C CYS A 49 5.31 20.89 -19.76
N TYR A 50 5.87 20.69 -18.58
CA TYR A 50 7.30 20.58 -18.33
C TYR A 50 7.66 19.13 -17.94
N LYS A 51 8.88 18.71 -18.29
CA LYS A 51 9.48 17.45 -17.90
C LYS A 51 10.99 17.62 -17.70
N SER A 52 11.60 16.70 -16.96
CA SER A 52 13.07 16.56 -16.88
C SER A 52 13.83 17.85 -16.55
N PRO A 53 13.50 18.56 -15.45
CA PRO A 53 14.23 19.77 -15.09
C PRO A 53 15.67 19.43 -14.66
N TYR A 54 16.62 20.27 -15.05
CA TYR A 54 18.00 20.30 -14.56
C TYR A 54 18.32 21.71 -14.05
N PRO A 55 18.48 21.91 -12.73
CA PRO A 55 18.77 23.23 -12.17
C PRO A 55 20.20 23.68 -12.50
N LEU A 56 20.34 24.92 -12.98
CA LEU A 56 21.64 25.58 -13.17
C LEU A 56 21.91 26.56 -12.01
N SER A 57 20.88 27.23 -11.52
CA SER A 57 20.90 28.11 -10.34
C SER A 57 19.51 28.17 -9.70
N GLU A 58 19.33 29.01 -8.67
CA GLU A 58 18.00 29.31 -8.11
C GLU A 58 17.08 30.05 -9.11
N THR A 59 17.64 30.58 -10.20
CA THR A 59 16.93 31.37 -11.20
C THR A 59 16.76 30.63 -12.52
N TYR A 60 17.75 29.85 -12.95
CA TYR A 60 17.79 29.24 -14.28
C TYR A 60 17.79 27.72 -14.24
N PHE A 61 17.06 27.12 -15.18
CA PHE A 61 16.86 25.68 -15.29
C PHE A 61 16.90 25.28 -16.77
N LEU A 62 17.53 24.15 -17.08
CA LEU A 62 17.24 23.48 -18.34
C LEU A 62 16.00 22.62 -18.15
N VAL A 63 15.06 22.67 -19.08
CA VAL A 63 13.82 21.90 -19.00
C VAL A 63 13.50 21.29 -20.34
N ALA A 64 12.84 20.13 -20.32
CA ALA A 64 12.09 19.68 -21.48
C ALA A 64 10.69 20.29 -21.40
N TYR A 65 10.23 20.94 -22.47
CA TYR A 65 8.96 21.65 -22.49
C TYR A 65 8.19 21.38 -23.78
N SER A 66 6.87 21.32 -23.64
CA SER A 66 5.92 21.08 -24.72
C SER A 66 4.78 22.09 -24.63
N PHE A 67 4.42 22.67 -25.76
CA PHE A 67 3.18 23.46 -25.90
C PHE A 67 1.94 22.55 -26.01
N ASP A 68 2.13 21.28 -26.37
CA ASP A 68 1.07 20.29 -26.44
C ASP A 68 0.73 19.73 -25.06
N ARG A 69 -0.50 19.21 -24.95
CA ARG A 69 -1.02 18.58 -23.72
C ARG A 69 -0.50 17.18 -23.55
N LEU A 70 -0.28 16.78 -22.30
CA LEU A 70 -0.06 15.37 -21.98
C LEU A 70 -1.31 14.55 -22.33
N VAL A 71 -1.09 13.49 -23.09
CA VAL A 71 -2.04 12.42 -23.36
C VAL A 71 -1.84 11.34 -22.30
N GLY A 72 -2.92 10.99 -21.60
CA GLY A 72 -2.93 9.94 -20.58
C GLY A 72 -3.15 8.56 -21.18
N GLU A 73 -2.86 7.53 -20.37
CA GLU A 73 -3.04 6.13 -20.79
C GLU A 73 -4.47 5.81 -21.25
N PRO A 74 -4.64 4.92 -22.25
CA PRO A 74 -3.63 4.09 -22.90
C PRO A 74 -2.99 4.73 -24.14
N ASP A 75 -3.37 5.96 -24.49
CA ASP A 75 -2.96 6.60 -25.73
C ASP A 75 -1.53 7.17 -25.60
N PRO A 76 -0.65 7.00 -26.60
CA PRO A 76 0.71 7.49 -26.52
C PRO A 76 0.78 9.02 -26.73
N ASN A 77 1.75 9.66 -26.07
CA ASN A 77 2.10 11.05 -26.38
C ASN A 77 2.81 11.13 -27.76
N PRO A 78 2.71 12.26 -28.49
CA PRO A 78 3.43 12.43 -29.75
C PRO A 78 4.94 12.20 -29.61
N PRO A 79 5.60 11.55 -30.57
CA PRO A 79 7.00 11.18 -30.44
C PRO A 79 7.92 12.39 -30.31
N ASN A 80 7.61 13.52 -30.94
CA ASN A 80 8.38 14.77 -30.99
C ASN A 80 7.85 15.88 -30.05
N MET A 81 7.03 15.52 -29.06
CA MET A 81 6.32 16.47 -28.19
C MET A 81 7.25 17.49 -27.48
N PHE A 82 8.37 17.04 -26.93
CA PHE A 82 9.23 17.89 -26.09
C PHE A 82 10.43 18.48 -26.83
N GLY A 83 10.72 19.76 -26.58
CA GLY A 83 11.99 20.42 -26.90
C GLY A 83 12.76 20.80 -25.63
N LEU A 84 14.05 21.08 -25.76
CA LEU A 84 14.91 21.59 -24.68
C LEU A 84 14.89 23.11 -24.66
N TYR A 85 14.66 23.66 -23.46
CA TYR A 85 14.59 25.09 -23.24
C TYR A 85 15.47 25.49 -22.05
N LEU A 86 16.02 26.70 -22.12
CA LEU A 86 16.49 27.42 -20.94
C LEU A 86 15.28 28.16 -20.38
N ALA A 87 14.83 27.76 -19.19
CA ALA A 87 13.75 28.40 -18.48
C ALA A 87 14.29 29.19 -17.28
N ASP A 88 13.60 30.28 -16.93
CA ASP A 88 13.83 30.98 -15.67
C ASP A 88 12.63 30.89 -14.73
N ARG A 89 12.84 31.26 -13.46
CA ARG A 89 11.79 31.30 -12.42
C ARG A 89 10.69 32.33 -12.66
N PHE A 90 10.81 33.18 -13.68
CA PHE A 90 9.83 34.22 -14.04
C PHE A 90 8.89 33.75 -15.15
N GLY A 91 9.14 32.57 -15.73
CA GLY A 91 8.32 31.95 -16.76
C GLY A 91 8.87 32.11 -18.18
N ASN A 92 10.00 32.80 -18.35
CA ASN A 92 10.61 32.92 -19.67
C ASN A 92 11.22 31.58 -20.11
N LYS A 93 11.18 31.33 -21.42
CA LYS A 93 11.65 30.09 -22.05
C LYS A 93 12.35 30.42 -23.35
N GLU A 94 13.64 30.10 -23.45
CA GLU A 94 14.41 30.20 -24.68
C GLU A 94 14.62 28.80 -25.25
N LEU A 95 14.24 28.58 -26.52
CA LEU A 95 14.43 27.29 -27.17
C LEU A 95 15.92 27.06 -27.43
N LEU A 96 16.47 25.97 -26.88
CA LEU A 96 17.86 25.57 -27.14
C LEU A 96 17.94 24.57 -28.29
N TYR A 97 17.05 23.58 -28.27
CA TYR A 97 17.04 22.51 -29.26
C TYR A 97 15.69 21.81 -29.31
N ARG A 98 15.23 21.46 -30.51
CA ARG A 98 14.10 20.55 -30.72
C ARG A 98 14.40 19.71 -31.94
N ASP A 99 14.32 18.39 -31.77
CA ASP A 99 14.24 17.47 -32.89
C ASP A 99 12.80 17.38 -33.42
N LEU A 100 12.64 17.31 -34.74
CA LEU A 100 11.33 17.30 -35.38
C LEU A 100 10.64 15.92 -35.35
N ASN A 101 11.39 14.84 -35.10
CA ASN A 101 10.92 13.47 -35.14
C ASN A 101 10.85 12.83 -33.74
N ILE A 102 11.68 13.29 -32.79
CA ILE A 102 11.76 12.72 -31.44
C ILE A 102 11.79 13.77 -30.33
N SER A 103 11.31 13.39 -29.16
CA SER A 103 11.27 14.25 -27.98
C SER A 103 12.68 14.45 -27.44
N SER A 104 13.07 15.71 -27.31
CA SER A 104 14.34 16.10 -26.69
C SER A 104 14.12 16.21 -25.17
N LEU A 105 14.65 15.25 -24.42
CA LEU A 105 14.42 15.07 -22.98
C LEU A 105 15.75 15.00 -22.20
N TRP A 106 15.66 15.11 -20.87
CA TRP A 106 16.77 14.92 -19.92
C TRP A 106 18.04 15.71 -20.26
N PRO A 107 17.97 17.05 -20.30
CA PRO A 107 19.17 17.86 -20.50
C PRO A 107 20.15 17.63 -19.34
N ILE A 108 21.38 17.21 -19.66
CA ILE A 108 22.47 17.06 -18.70
C ILE A 108 23.66 17.86 -19.24
N PRO A 109 23.98 19.02 -18.63
CA PRO A 109 25.17 19.79 -18.97
C PRO A 109 26.44 18.98 -18.75
N LEU A 110 27.36 19.04 -19.71
CA LEU A 110 28.73 18.57 -19.51
C LEU A 110 29.52 19.63 -18.75
N ALA A 111 29.52 19.53 -17.42
CA ALA A 111 30.24 20.45 -16.54
C ALA A 111 30.84 19.70 -15.34
N PRO A 112 31.97 20.18 -14.77
CA PRO A 112 32.47 19.68 -13.50
C PRO A 112 31.41 19.79 -12.40
N ARG A 113 31.30 18.76 -11.55
CA ARG A 113 30.37 18.74 -10.41
C ARG A 113 31.11 18.39 -9.12
N PRO A 114 30.80 19.06 -7.99
CA PRO A 114 31.28 18.62 -6.69
C PRO A 114 30.83 17.19 -6.41
N LYS A 115 31.77 16.33 -6.01
CA LYS A 115 31.46 14.96 -5.58
C LYS A 115 30.64 15.04 -4.28
N PRO A 116 29.44 14.44 -4.22
CA PRO A 116 28.67 14.39 -2.97
C PRO A 116 29.46 13.71 -1.85
N PRO A 117 29.24 14.08 -0.57
CA PRO A 117 29.83 13.38 0.55
C PRO A 117 29.49 11.88 0.52
N VAL A 118 30.49 11.04 0.80
CA VAL A 118 30.28 9.59 0.93
C VAL A 118 29.83 9.31 2.36
N LEU A 119 28.63 8.75 2.52
CA LEU A 119 28.14 8.30 3.82
C LEU A 119 28.64 6.87 4.10
N PRO A 120 28.94 6.53 5.37
CA PRO A 120 29.26 5.15 5.73
C PRO A 120 28.03 4.25 5.47
N PRO A 121 28.24 2.99 5.02
CA PRO A 121 27.13 2.07 4.79
C PRO A 121 26.43 1.73 6.10
N ALA A 122 25.10 1.76 6.11
CA ALA A 122 24.28 1.35 7.25
C ALA A 122 24.24 -0.18 7.44
N ALA A 123 24.49 -0.94 6.36
CA ALA A 123 24.38 -2.39 6.35
C ALA A 123 25.62 -3.08 6.92
N GLN A 124 25.43 -3.99 7.85
CA GLN A 124 26.45 -4.96 8.27
C GLN A 124 26.37 -6.17 7.34
N VAL A 125 27.20 -6.21 6.30
CA VAL A 125 27.18 -7.28 5.28
C VAL A 125 27.40 -8.67 5.88
N ALA A 126 28.19 -8.75 6.97
CA ALA A 126 28.39 -9.96 7.74
C ALA A 126 27.51 -9.93 9.00
N GLY A 127 26.50 -10.80 9.07
CA GLY A 127 25.62 -10.90 10.23
C GLY A 127 24.29 -11.61 9.92
N PRO A 128 23.44 -11.82 10.94
CA PRO A 128 22.08 -12.30 10.74
C PRO A 128 21.30 -11.38 9.79
N ARG A 129 20.41 -11.96 8.96
CA ARG A 129 19.53 -11.19 8.05
C ARG A 129 18.34 -10.60 8.80
N GLU A 130 18.63 -9.83 9.84
CA GLU A 130 17.65 -9.13 10.66
C GLU A 130 18.15 -7.74 11.03
N GLY A 131 17.23 -6.90 11.47
CA GLY A 131 17.51 -5.61 12.10
C GLY A 131 16.45 -5.33 13.16
N THR A 132 16.38 -4.10 13.66
CA THR A 132 15.38 -3.71 14.66
C THR A 132 14.56 -2.51 14.22
N PHE A 133 13.30 -2.53 14.63
CA PHE A 133 12.40 -1.39 14.55
C PHE A 133 12.10 -0.85 15.94
N PHE A 134 12.16 0.47 16.08
CA PHE A 134 11.70 1.19 17.25
C PHE A 134 10.59 2.19 16.85
N LEU A 135 9.43 2.07 17.50
CA LEU A 135 8.33 3.02 17.39
C LEU A 135 8.21 3.78 18.71
N GLN A 136 8.36 5.10 18.68
CA GLN A 136 8.31 5.92 19.88
C GLN A 136 6.89 5.95 20.47
N ASN A 137 5.87 6.27 19.66
CA ASN A 137 4.48 6.28 20.13
C ASN A 137 3.46 6.11 19.00
N VAL A 138 2.76 4.97 18.97
CA VAL A 138 1.74 4.66 17.96
C VAL A 138 0.60 5.69 17.88
N TYR A 139 0.29 6.39 18.97
CA TYR A 139 -0.78 7.39 19.01
C TYR A 139 -0.35 8.76 18.44
N ARG A 140 0.93 8.96 18.13
CA ARG A 140 1.39 10.03 17.23
C ARG A 140 1.04 9.65 15.79
N SER A 141 -0.26 9.62 15.50
CA SER A 141 -0.80 9.04 14.28
C SER A 141 -1.53 10.04 13.42
N TRP A 142 -1.51 9.79 12.11
CA TRP A 142 -2.38 10.46 11.16
C TRP A 142 -3.08 9.44 10.26
N PRO A 143 -4.43 9.36 10.26
CA PRO A 143 -5.35 10.05 11.15
C PRO A 143 -5.18 9.64 12.62
N GLN A 144 -5.72 10.42 13.55
CA GLN A 144 -5.55 10.17 14.97
C GLN A 144 -6.26 8.88 15.41
N ILE A 145 -5.49 7.97 16.04
CA ILE A 145 -5.99 6.75 16.66
C ILE A 145 -6.37 7.01 18.14
N PRO A 146 -7.46 6.43 18.68
CA PRO A 146 -7.80 6.55 20.10
C PRO A 146 -6.67 6.06 21.04
N PRO A 147 -6.24 6.86 22.03
CA PRO A 147 -5.24 6.45 23.02
C PRO A 147 -5.64 5.15 23.74
N GLY A 148 -4.65 4.31 24.04
CA GLY A 148 -4.85 3.02 24.73
C GLY A 148 -5.49 1.92 23.89
N SER A 149 -5.98 2.20 22.67
CA SER A 149 -6.67 1.21 21.84
C SER A 149 -5.75 0.13 21.26
N VAL A 150 -4.52 0.48 20.92
CA VAL A 150 -3.54 -0.44 20.31
C VAL A 150 -2.83 -1.27 21.37
N LYS A 151 -2.76 -2.60 21.18
CA LYS A 151 -2.08 -3.56 22.07
C LYS A 151 -0.91 -4.28 21.40
N ARG A 152 -0.96 -4.44 20.08
CA ARG A 152 0.03 -5.20 19.30
C ARG A 152 0.25 -4.54 17.94
N LEU A 153 1.41 -4.76 17.33
CA LEU A 153 1.61 -4.54 15.89
C LEU A 153 1.62 -5.90 15.19
N ARG A 154 0.85 -6.03 14.10
CA ARG A 154 1.01 -7.14 13.15
C ARG A 154 2.12 -6.79 12.18
N VAL A 155 3.07 -7.71 11.98
CA VAL A 155 4.13 -7.59 10.99
C VAL A 155 3.73 -8.40 9.76
N VAL A 156 3.52 -7.71 8.64
CA VAL A 156 3.06 -8.29 7.38
C VAL A 156 4.15 -8.12 6.34
N GLN A 157 4.56 -9.21 5.68
CA GLN A 157 5.37 -9.12 4.48
C GLN A 157 4.47 -8.88 3.27
N VAL A 158 4.82 -7.89 2.45
CA VAL A 158 4.17 -7.62 1.16
C VAL A 158 4.98 -8.31 0.08
N LEU A 159 4.37 -9.24 -0.63
CA LEU A 159 5.06 -10.10 -1.60
C LEU A 159 5.21 -9.38 -2.95
N PRO A 160 6.42 -9.39 -3.55
CA PRO A 160 6.60 -8.88 -4.89
C PRO A 160 5.82 -9.75 -5.89
N LYS A 161 5.22 -9.09 -6.89
CA LYS A 161 4.53 -9.78 -7.96
C LYS A 161 5.56 -10.34 -8.96
N SER A 162 5.50 -11.65 -9.21
CA SER A 162 6.40 -12.33 -10.15
C SER A 162 5.87 -12.38 -11.60
N THR A 163 4.74 -11.73 -11.89
CA THR A 163 4.11 -11.73 -13.22
C THR A 163 3.78 -10.33 -13.71
N TRP A 164 3.74 -10.15 -15.04
CA TRP A 164 3.62 -8.87 -15.74
C TRP A 164 2.25 -8.19 -15.58
N HIS A 165 1.17 -8.99 -15.63
CA HIS A 165 -0.19 -8.46 -15.65
C HIS A 165 -0.81 -8.44 -14.26
N ILE A 166 -1.34 -7.29 -13.87
CA ILE A 166 -1.85 -6.94 -12.53
C ILE A 166 -2.63 -8.07 -11.83
N ASN A 167 -3.59 -8.70 -12.51
CA ASN A 167 -4.41 -9.80 -11.97
C ASN A 167 -4.24 -11.13 -12.72
N GLN A 168 -3.08 -11.37 -13.36
CA GLN A 168 -2.78 -12.65 -13.99
C GLN A 168 -1.50 -13.27 -13.39
N PRO A 169 -1.62 -14.22 -12.44
CA PRO A 169 -2.85 -14.56 -11.74
C PRO A 169 -3.25 -13.50 -10.71
N THR A 170 -4.50 -13.58 -10.25
CA THR A 170 -4.99 -12.86 -9.10
C THR A 170 -4.67 -13.63 -7.81
N VAL A 171 -4.57 -12.93 -6.69
CA VAL A 171 -4.38 -13.51 -5.35
C VAL A 171 -5.65 -13.51 -4.50
N GLY A 172 -6.73 -12.88 -4.98
CA GLY A 172 -8.04 -12.79 -4.31
C GLY A 172 -9.03 -11.94 -5.09
N LEU A 173 -10.24 -11.71 -4.53
CA LEU A 173 -11.20 -10.76 -5.09
C LEU A 173 -10.68 -9.31 -5.21
N PRO A 174 -9.85 -8.78 -4.28
CA PRO A 174 -9.41 -7.39 -4.41
C PRO A 174 -8.52 -7.20 -5.65
N ASN A 175 -8.95 -6.32 -6.56
CA ASN A 175 -8.24 -6.05 -7.81
C ASN A 175 -6.91 -5.34 -7.53
N ALA A 176 -5.87 -5.77 -8.23
CA ALA A 176 -4.53 -5.23 -8.09
C ALA A 176 -3.94 -5.35 -6.68
N SER A 177 -4.43 -6.30 -5.87
CA SER A 177 -3.82 -6.51 -4.56
C SER A 177 -2.43 -7.13 -4.70
N PRO A 178 -1.43 -6.62 -3.95
CA PRO A 178 -0.20 -7.37 -3.75
C PRO A 178 -0.50 -8.63 -2.92
N GLY A 179 0.36 -9.63 -3.05
CA GLY A 179 0.36 -10.78 -2.15
C GLY A 179 0.81 -10.35 -0.75
N ARG A 180 0.32 -11.02 0.28
CA ARG A 180 0.70 -10.74 1.68
C ARG A 180 0.89 -12.04 2.43
N GLN A 181 1.80 -12.04 3.40
CA GLN A 181 1.89 -13.08 4.42
C GLN A 181 2.20 -12.47 5.78
N VAL A 182 1.73 -13.09 6.86
CA VAL A 182 1.84 -12.55 8.21
C VAL A 182 2.98 -13.22 8.93
N LEU A 183 4.00 -12.45 9.32
CA LEU A 183 5.12 -12.98 10.08
C LEU A 183 4.71 -13.25 11.53
N GLY A 184 3.83 -12.42 12.07
CA GLY A 184 3.36 -12.54 13.44
C GLY A 184 2.97 -11.21 14.05
N THR A 185 3.00 -11.16 15.38
CA THR A 185 2.72 -9.93 16.14
C THR A 185 3.82 -9.62 17.15
N VAL A 186 3.92 -8.35 17.52
CA VAL A 186 4.81 -7.84 18.56
C VAL A 186 4.01 -6.94 19.51
N PRO A 187 4.36 -6.90 20.80
CA PRO A 187 3.62 -6.08 21.78
C PRO A 187 3.85 -4.59 21.56
N VAL A 188 2.81 -3.80 21.88
CA VAL A 188 2.89 -2.35 22.05
C VAL A 188 2.69 -2.06 23.53
N GLU A 189 3.60 -1.30 24.11
CA GLU A 189 3.57 -0.94 25.53
C GLU A 189 2.44 0.05 25.84
N ALA A 190 2.12 0.21 27.12
CA ALA A 190 1.04 1.10 27.56
C ALA A 190 1.27 2.58 27.18
N ASP A 191 2.53 3.01 27.01
CA ASP A 191 2.88 4.36 26.52
C ASP A 191 2.80 4.50 24.99
N GLY A 192 2.42 3.44 24.28
CA GLY A 192 2.30 3.37 22.83
C GLY A 192 3.60 3.03 22.11
N SER A 193 4.70 2.76 22.83
CA SER A 193 5.99 2.42 22.24
C SER A 193 6.09 0.95 21.84
N ALA A 194 6.92 0.63 20.84
CA ALA A 194 7.22 -0.75 20.45
C ALA A 194 8.69 -0.88 20.02
N PHE A 195 9.32 -2.01 20.36
CA PHE A 195 10.69 -2.32 19.99
C PHE A 195 10.81 -3.81 19.68
N PHE A 196 11.27 -4.15 18.47
CA PHE A 196 11.26 -5.54 18.00
C PHE A 196 12.28 -5.82 16.89
N ARG A 197 12.69 -7.09 16.80
CA ARG A 197 13.52 -7.64 15.72
C ARG A 197 12.64 -8.01 14.53
N ALA A 198 13.12 -7.77 13.31
CA ALA A 198 12.42 -8.15 12.08
C ALA A 198 13.41 -8.56 10.98
N PRO A 199 12.98 -9.40 10.00
CA PRO A 199 13.85 -9.82 8.92
C PRO A 199 14.28 -8.64 8.03
N ALA A 200 15.53 -8.70 7.57
CA ALA A 200 16.10 -7.73 6.64
C ALA A 200 15.94 -8.20 5.18
N GLY A 201 15.91 -7.24 4.25
CA GLY A 201 15.87 -7.48 2.81
C GLY A 201 14.48 -7.81 2.25
N ILE A 202 13.42 -7.78 3.05
CA ILE A 202 12.03 -8.02 2.60
C ILE A 202 11.14 -6.81 2.85
N ALA A 203 10.09 -6.66 2.05
CA ALA A 203 9.13 -5.57 2.17
C ALA A 203 8.13 -5.84 3.31
N LEU A 204 8.17 -5.00 4.34
CA LEU A 204 7.34 -5.10 5.54
C LEU A 204 6.32 -3.97 5.62
N ALA A 205 5.15 -4.28 6.14
CA ALA A 205 4.10 -3.34 6.50
C ALA A 205 3.56 -3.68 7.89
N PHE A 206 2.98 -2.68 8.57
CA PHE A 206 2.46 -2.83 9.93
C PHE A 206 0.96 -2.59 10.01
N GLN A 207 0.30 -3.30 10.92
CA GLN A 207 -1.08 -3.01 11.33
C GLN A 207 -1.11 -2.78 12.83
N ALA A 208 -1.69 -1.67 13.27
CA ALA A 208 -1.92 -1.39 14.68
C ALA A 208 -3.16 -2.16 15.13
N LEU A 209 -3.00 -3.13 16.04
CA LEU A 209 -4.05 -4.04 16.46
C LEU A 209 -4.64 -3.65 17.81
N ASP A 210 -5.96 -3.78 17.96
CA ASP A 210 -6.62 -3.65 19.26
C ASP A 210 -6.54 -4.91 20.12
N GLU A 211 -7.25 -4.90 21.26
CA GLU A 211 -7.32 -6.04 22.19
C GLU A 211 -7.94 -7.30 21.57
N GLU A 212 -8.82 -7.15 20.58
CA GLU A 212 -9.43 -8.26 19.85
C GLU A 212 -8.55 -8.75 18.68
N GLY A 213 -7.39 -8.13 18.48
CA GLY A 213 -6.46 -8.44 17.39
C GLY A 213 -6.87 -7.84 16.03
N GLN A 214 -7.85 -6.94 16.00
CA GLN A 214 -8.35 -6.30 14.79
C GLN A 214 -7.51 -5.07 14.44
N ALA A 215 -7.21 -4.89 13.15
CA ALA A 215 -6.51 -3.71 12.67
C ALA A 215 -7.33 -2.43 12.89
N VAL A 216 -6.84 -1.56 13.77
CA VAL A 216 -7.33 -0.19 13.94
C VAL A 216 -6.86 0.68 12.78
N GLN A 217 -5.61 0.54 12.37
CA GLN A 217 -5.05 1.22 11.21
C GLN A 217 -4.08 0.28 10.48
N THR A 218 -4.07 0.36 9.15
CA THR A 218 -3.19 -0.43 8.28
C THR A 218 -2.26 0.48 7.52
N MET A 219 -0.96 0.19 7.57
CA MET A 219 0.04 0.81 6.71
C MET A 219 -0.18 0.37 5.25
N ARG A 220 -0.27 1.33 4.33
CA ARG A 220 -0.39 1.08 2.87
C ARG A 220 0.89 1.40 2.08
N SER A 221 1.99 1.54 2.78
CA SER A 221 3.34 1.59 2.22
C SER A 221 4.11 0.37 2.69
N VAL A 222 5.35 0.24 2.20
CA VAL A 222 6.30 -0.74 2.70
C VAL A 222 7.50 -0.03 3.31
N THR A 223 8.13 -0.69 4.26
CA THR A 223 9.46 -0.38 4.80
C THR A 223 10.30 -1.66 4.76
N TYR A 224 11.61 -1.54 4.92
CA TYR A 224 12.52 -2.67 4.93
C TYR A 224 13.72 -2.34 5.82
N LEU A 225 14.47 -3.37 6.18
CA LEU A 225 15.73 -3.27 6.92
C LEU A 225 16.87 -3.76 6.04
N GLN A 226 18.03 -3.13 6.16
CA GLN A 226 19.31 -3.75 5.87
C GLN A 226 19.75 -4.64 7.04
N PRO A 227 20.59 -5.65 6.83
CA PRO A 227 21.14 -6.45 7.91
C PRO A 227 21.86 -5.58 8.96
N GLY A 228 21.50 -5.75 10.23
CA GLY A 228 22.02 -4.98 11.36
C GLY A 228 21.48 -3.55 11.47
N GLU A 229 20.55 -3.14 10.62
CA GLU A 229 19.98 -1.78 10.64
C GLU A 229 19.03 -1.60 11.84
N ASN A 230 19.04 -0.40 12.41
CA ASN A 230 18.08 0.03 13.41
C ASN A 230 17.27 1.20 12.82
N VAL A 231 15.97 1.01 12.63
CA VAL A 231 15.08 2.04 12.08
C VAL A 231 14.12 2.52 13.16
N SER A 232 14.01 3.84 13.31
CA SER A 232 13.10 4.46 14.28
C SER A 232 12.00 5.28 13.61
N CYS A 233 10.77 5.15 14.10
CA CYS A 233 9.64 6.02 13.77
C CYS A 233 9.18 6.78 15.02
N VAL A 234 8.80 8.05 14.87
CA VAL A 234 8.19 8.83 15.96
C VAL A 234 6.76 8.35 16.20
N GLY A 235 6.07 8.01 15.12
CA GLY A 235 4.64 7.73 15.14
C GLY A 235 4.18 6.78 14.05
N CYS A 236 2.86 6.77 13.83
CA CYS A 236 2.23 5.99 12.77
C CYS A 236 1.68 6.96 11.72
N HIS A 237 2.48 7.20 10.67
CA HIS A 237 2.16 8.13 9.57
C HIS A 237 2.32 9.62 9.95
N GLU A 238 3.30 9.91 10.81
CA GLU A 238 3.75 11.25 11.15
C GLU A 238 4.43 11.98 9.96
N PRO A 239 4.52 13.33 10.01
CA PRO A 239 5.30 14.07 9.03
C PRO A 239 6.78 13.66 9.07
N ARG A 240 7.32 13.21 7.93
CA ARG A 240 8.71 12.68 7.82
C ARG A 240 9.81 13.67 8.21
N LEU A 241 9.53 14.97 8.15
CA LEU A 241 10.48 16.04 8.50
C LEU A 241 10.29 16.56 9.93
N ALA A 242 9.35 15.99 10.69
CA ALA A 242 9.16 16.38 12.07
C ALA A 242 10.29 15.81 12.93
N ALA A 243 10.88 16.67 13.76
CA ALA A 243 11.77 16.21 14.81
C ALA A 243 10.98 15.40 15.85
N PRO A 244 11.58 14.33 16.44
CA PRO A 244 10.96 13.61 17.54
C PRO A 244 10.67 14.57 18.71
N PRO A 245 9.46 14.59 19.26
CA PRO A 245 9.18 15.38 20.44
C PRO A 245 9.94 14.81 21.65
N PRO A 246 10.34 15.67 22.61
CA PRO A 246 10.87 15.19 23.88
C PRO A 246 9.80 14.36 24.60
N GLN A 247 10.15 13.13 24.99
CA GLN A 247 9.29 12.25 25.77
C GLN A 247 10.13 11.50 26.83
N PRO A 248 9.52 11.07 27.95
CA PRO A 248 10.16 10.15 28.88
C PRO A 248 10.69 8.91 28.16
N SER A 249 11.72 8.28 28.70
CA SER A 249 12.31 7.06 28.11
C SER A 249 11.22 6.02 27.83
N PRO A 250 10.95 5.70 26.54
CA PRO A 250 9.89 4.79 26.13
C PRO A 250 10.05 3.42 26.79
N GLN A 251 8.95 2.83 27.23
CA GLN A 251 8.95 1.56 27.94
C GLN A 251 9.57 0.43 27.11
N ALA A 252 9.35 0.44 25.79
CA ALA A 252 9.87 -0.60 24.90
C ALA A 252 11.40 -0.66 24.87
N LEU A 253 12.11 0.44 25.17
CA LEU A 253 13.58 0.50 25.24
C LEU A 253 14.15 0.02 26.59
N ARG A 254 13.31 -0.29 27.57
CA ARG A 254 13.75 -0.80 28.88
C ARG A 254 14.02 -2.31 28.88
N ARG A 255 13.85 -2.94 27.73
CA ARG A 255 14.01 -4.38 27.51
C ARG A 255 14.62 -4.63 26.14
N GLU A 256 15.07 -5.86 25.94
CA GLU A 256 15.50 -6.35 24.64
C GLU A 256 14.38 -6.25 23.59
N PRO A 257 14.72 -6.07 22.30
CA PRO A 257 13.72 -6.01 21.26
C PRO A 257 12.94 -7.32 21.18
N SER A 258 11.62 -7.21 21.11
CA SER A 258 10.70 -8.35 21.04
C SER A 258 11.03 -9.25 19.85
N VAL A 259 10.93 -10.56 20.05
CA VAL A 259 10.84 -11.52 18.95
C VAL A 259 9.39 -11.54 18.44
N ILE A 260 9.21 -11.74 17.14
CA ILE A 260 7.89 -11.84 16.52
C ILE A 260 7.20 -13.12 17.02
N ALA A 261 6.05 -12.97 17.68
CA ALA A 261 5.19 -14.10 18.04
C ALA A 261 4.49 -14.62 16.78
N PRO A 262 4.65 -15.90 16.39
CA PRO A 262 4.12 -16.42 15.13
C PRO A 262 2.61 -16.19 14.96
N ALA A 263 2.19 -15.90 13.73
CA ALA A 263 0.78 -15.83 13.37
C ALA A 263 0.18 -17.23 13.18
N PRO A 264 -1.17 -17.36 13.15
CA PRO A 264 -1.83 -18.64 12.96
C PRO A 264 -1.39 -19.37 11.69
N ASP A 265 -1.43 -20.70 11.74
CA ASP A 265 -1.10 -21.54 10.58
C ASP A 265 -1.92 -21.18 9.34
N GLY A 266 -1.29 -21.23 8.17
CA GLY A 266 -1.89 -20.78 6.90
C GLY A 266 -1.78 -19.27 6.66
N SER A 267 -1.18 -18.49 7.56
CA SER A 267 -0.86 -17.07 7.32
C SER A 267 0.52 -16.83 6.71
N LYS A 268 1.42 -17.82 6.79
CA LYS A 268 2.76 -17.85 6.17
C LYS A 268 3.20 -19.29 5.84
N PRO A 269 3.30 -19.68 4.56
CA PRO A 269 2.78 -18.98 3.39
C PRO A 269 1.28 -18.78 3.50
N PHE A 270 0.78 -17.64 3.01
CA PHE A 270 -0.64 -17.31 3.12
C PHE A 270 -1.50 -18.26 2.28
N SER A 271 -2.59 -18.79 2.85
CA SER A 271 -3.52 -19.69 2.17
C SER A 271 -4.87 -19.66 2.86
N TYR A 272 -5.91 -19.17 2.17
CA TYR A 272 -7.26 -19.16 2.73
C TYR A 272 -7.78 -20.56 3.11
N PRO A 273 -7.60 -21.61 2.28
CA PRO A 273 -8.05 -22.95 2.66
C PRO A 273 -7.34 -23.54 3.88
N LEU A 274 -6.11 -23.13 4.19
CA LEU A 274 -5.43 -23.53 5.42
C LEU A 274 -5.80 -22.63 6.60
N LEU A 275 -5.90 -21.32 6.38
CA LEU A 275 -6.13 -20.33 7.43
C LEU A 275 -7.58 -20.32 7.91
N VAL A 276 -8.56 -20.28 7.01
CA VAL A 276 -9.96 -19.99 7.33
C VAL A 276 -10.86 -21.22 7.26
N GLN A 277 -10.71 -22.07 6.24
CA GLN A 277 -11.63 -23.19 6.04
C GLN A 277 -11.74 -24.12 7.26
N PRO A 278 -10.68 -24.43 8.03
CA PRO A 278 -10.81 -25.28 9.22
C PRO A 278 -11.74 -24.68 10.28
N VAL A 279 -11.77 -23.36 10.42
CA VAL A 279 -12.70 -22.66 11.34
C VAL A 279 -14.14 -22.83 10.84
N LEU A 280 -14.36 -22.71 9.54
CA LEU A 280 -15.68 -22.88 8.93
C LEU A 280 -16.17 -24.32 9.03
N ASP A 281 -15.29 -25.30 8.81
CA ASP A 281 -15.62 -26.72 8.92
C ASP A 281 -16.02 -27.08 10.35
N LYS A 282 -15.31 -26.53 11.34
CA LYS A 282 -15.57 -26.74 12.77
C LYS A 282 -16.90 -26.13 13.22
N HIS A 283 -17.21 -24.90 12.78
CA HIS A 283 -18.30 -24.11 13.38
C HIS A 283 -19.50 -23.82 12.47
N CYS A 284 -19.32 -23.82 11.16
CA CYS A 284 -20.28 -23.20 10.23
C CYS A 284 -20.88 -24.20 9.24
N VAL A 285 -20.09 -25.14 8.71
CA VAL A 285 -20.51 -26.02 7.60
C VAL A 285 -21.70 -26.92 7.97
N ARG A 286 -21.88 -27.28 9.24
CA ARG A 286 -23.03 -28.08 9.69
C ARG A 286 -24.38 -27.45 9.31
N CYS A 287 -24.49 -26.12 9.34
CA CYS A 287 -25.69 -25.36 8.99
C CYS A 287 -25.59 -24.62 7.65
N HIS A 288 -24.38 -24.53 7.06
CA HIS A 288 -24.12 -23.86 5.79
C HIS A 288 -23.48 -24.81 4.77
N ASN A 289 -24.23 -25.84 4.36
CA ASN A 289 -23.81 -26.83 3.36
C ASN A 289 -24.84 -26.95 2.21
N PRO A 290 -24.53 -27.67 1.12
CA PRO A 290 -25.44 -27.79 -0.01
C PRO A 290 -26.81 -28.40 0.34
N GLN A 291 -26.89 -29.24 1.37
CA GLN A 291 -28.13 -29.87 1.81
C GLN A 291 -28.93 -28.98 2.78
N LYS A 292 -28.24 -28.11 3.51
CA LYS A 292 -28.80 -27.13 4.44
C LYS A 292 -28.12 -25.77 4.19
N PRO A 293 -28.56 -25.01 3.18
CA PRO A 293 -27.97 -23.70 2.89
C PRO A 293 -28.67 -22.63 3.74
N GLU A 294 -28.57 -22.69 5.07
CA GLU A 294 -29.23 -21.70 5.93
C GLU A 294 -28.78 -20.28 5.58
N GLY A 295 -29.73 -19.34 5.56
CA GLY A 295 -29.48 -17.97 5.10
C GLY A 295 -29.06 -17.85 3.63
N ASN A 296 -29.27 -18.89 2.81
CA ASN A 296 -28.80 -19.00 1.42
C ASN A 296 -27.27 -18.89 1.29
N VAL A 297 -26.53 -19.37 2.29
CA VAL A 297 -25.06 -19.36 2.30
C VAL A 297 -24.53 -20.78 2.43
N VAL A 298 -23.56 -21.11 1.57
CA VAL A 298 -22.80 -22.37 1.62
C VAL A 298 -21.33 -22.03 1.90
N LEU A 299 -20.72 -22.71 2.86
CA LEU A 299 -19.38 -22.41 3.39
C LEU A 299 -18.41 -23.58 3.27
N THR A 300 -18.64 -24.49 2.33
CA THR A 300 -17.74 -25.62 2.09
C THR A 300 -16.47 -25.19 1.36
N GLY A 301 -15.37 -25.91 1.61
CA GLY A 301 -14.08 -25.69 0.95
C GLY A 301 -13.99 -26.23 -0.48
N GLN A 302 -15.11 -26.57 -1.11
CA GLN A 302 -15.11 -27.12 -2.47
C GLN A 302 -14.67 -26.05 -3.50
N PRO A 303 -13.88 -26.41 -4.53
CA PRO A 303 -13.52 -25.47 -5.59
C PRO A 303 -14.74 -24.89 -6.31
N GLN A 304 -14.73 -23.59 -6.55
CA GLN A 304 -15.72 -22.87 -7.37
C GLN A 304 -15.00 -21.78 -8.18
N GLY A 305 -14.78 -22.06 -9.47
CA GLY A 305 -13.98 -21.20 -10.33
C GLY A 305 -12.55 -21.08 -9.83
N ARG A 306 -12.09 -19.84 -9.60
CA ARG A 306 -10.72 -19.53 -9.15
C ARG A 306 -10.48 -19.76 -7.66
N TYR A 307 -11.51 -19.96 -6.84
CA TYR A 307 -11.42 -20.01 -5.37
C TYR A 307 -12.23 -21.18 -4.81
N THR A 308 -12.63 -21.12 -3.54
CA THR A 308 -13.62 -22.05 -2.93
C THR A 308 -15.01 -21.41 -2.84
N VAL A 309 -16.03 -22.25 -2.66
CA VAL A 309 -17.42 -21.82 -2.40
C VAL A 309 -17.48 -20.88 -1.19
N SER A 310 -16.85 -21.26 -0.08
CA SER A 310 -16.76 -20.45 1.14
C SER A 310 -16.12 -19.07 0.92
N TYR A 311 -15.03 -19.00 0.17
CA TYR A 311 -14.36 -17.74 -0.11
C TYR A 311 -15.25 -16.80 -0.93
N ASN A 312 -15.86 -17.32 -1.99
CA ASN A 312 -16.77 -16.54 -2.85
C ASN A 312 -17.98 -16.02 -2.07
N ALA A 313 -18.45 -16.77 -1.07
CA ALA A 313 -19.49 -16.32 -0.18
C ALA A 313 -19.00 -15.24 0.80
N LEU A 314 -17.85 -15.40 1.45
CA LEU A 314 -17.46 -14.53 2.55
C LEU A 314 -16.68 -13.29 2.13
N ALA A 315 -15.79 -13.38 1.14
CA ALA A 315 -14.89 -12.28 0.75
C ALA A 315 -15.65 -10.99 0.35
N PRO A 316 -16.81 -11.02 -0.35
CA PRO A 316 -17.59 -9.81 -0.63
C PRO A 316 -18.13 -9.07 0.61
N ARG A 317 -18.14 -9.72 1.78
CA ARG A 317 -18.61 -9.15 3.07
C ARG A 317 -17.47 -8.52 3.89
N VAL A 318 -16.24 -8.54 3.36
CA VAL A 318 -15.07 -7.94 3.99
C VAL A 318 -14.70 -6.69 3.20
N PRO A 319 -14.65 -5.50 3.83
CA PRO A 319 -14.09 -4.31 3.20
C PRO A 319 -12.58 -4.48 2.98
N TYR A 320 -12.17 -4.40 1.72
CA TYR A 320 -10.77 -4.53 1.30
C TYR A 320 -10.39 -3.38 0.37
N SER A 321 -9.10 -3.09 0.31
CA SER A 321 -8.50 -2.15 -0.65
C SER A 321 -8.54 -2.78 -2.04
N ASP A 322 -9.14 -2.05 -2.98
CA ASP A 322 -9.47 -2.52 -4.32
C ASP A 322 -9.21 -1.40 -5.32
N TRP A 323 -8.41 -1.68 -6.35
CA TRP A 323 -8.15 -0.74 -7.44
C TRP A 323 -9.18 -0.83 -8.57
N ALA A 324 -10.12 -1.78 -8.50
CA ALA A 324 -11.26 -1.83 -9.39
C ALA A 324 -12.33 -0.85 -8.89
N GLY A 325 -12.73 0.08 -9.76
CA GLY A 325 -13.99 0.78 -9.61
C GLY A 325 -15.13 -0.24 -9.69
N LYS A 326 -15.55 -0.79 -8.54
CA LYS A 326 -16.98 -1.10 -8.33
C LYS A 326 -17.79 0.15 -8.71
N PRO A 327 -19.09 0.07 -9.04
CA PRO A 327 -19.89 1.28 -9.21
C PRO A 327 -19.69 2.23 -8.02
N GLY A 328 -18.97 3.33 -8.22
CA GLY A 328 -18.43 4.16 -7.15
C GLY A 328 -17.05 4.76 -7.44
N ASP A 329 -16.65 5.69 -6.59
CA ASP A 329 -15.35 6.37 -6.68
C ASP A 329 -14.25 5.46 -6.10
N PHE A 330 -13.31 4.99 -6.95
CA PHE A 330 -12.21 4.12 -6.51
C PHE A 330 -11.38 4.74 -5.39
N ARG A 331 -11.31 6.07 -5.29
CA ARG A 331 -10.60 6.76 -4.19
C ARG A 331 -11.26 6.49 -2.84
N VAL A 332 -12.59 6.38 -2.83
CA VAL A 332 -13.35 6.03 -1.63
C VAL A 332 -13.13 4.56 -1.29
N VAL A 333 -13.27 3.66 -2.27
CA VAL A 333 -13.11 2.21 -2.07
C VAL A 333 -11.68 1.85 -1.65
N ASN A 334 -10.68 2.49 -2.27
CA ASN A 334 -9.28 2.28 -1.98
C ASN A 334 -8.76 3.15 -0.83
N SER A 335 -9.61 4.00 -0.22
CA SER A 335 -9.25 4.93 0.85
C SER A 335 -8.03 5.79 0.49
N GLU A 336 -8.01 6.38 -0.70
CA GLU A 336 -6.93 7.26 -1.17
C GLU A 336 -7.22 8.73 -0.83
N PRO A 337 -6.19 9.52 -0.45
CA PRO A 337 -4.78 9.13 -0.28
C PRO A 337 -4.49 8.53 1.12
N THR A 338 -5.48 8.51 2.02
CA THR A 338 -5.28 8.19 3.44
C THR A 338 -6.26 7.13 3.91
N THR A 339 -5.74 6.07 4.54
CA THR A 339 -6.59 5.02 5.14
C THR A 339 -7.16 5.49 6.45
N GLN A 340 -8.49 5.56 6.53
CA GLN A 340 -9.19 5.92 7.76
C GLN A 340 -9.14 4.77 8.78
N PRO A 341 -8.96 5.06 10.09
CA PRO A 341 -9.01 4.04 11.11
C PRO A 341 -10.30 3.23 11.06
N GLY A 342 -10.17 1.90 11.05
CA GLY A 342 -11.30 0.98 11.02
C GLY A 342 -12.05 0.86 9.70
N PHE A 343 -11.52 1.40 8.60
CA PHE A 343 -12.20 1.37 7.29
C PHE A 343 -12.13 0.01 6.58
N PHE A 344 -11.06 -0.76 6.81
CA PHE A 344 -10.82 -2.06 6.17
C PHE A 344 -10.88 -3.22 7.16
N GLY A 345 -10.93 -4.42 6.60
CA GLY A 345 -10.68 -5.67 7.32
C GLY A 345 -11.77 -6.03 8.31
N ALA A 346 -11.36 -6.66 9.41
CA ALA A 346 -12.26 -7.26 10.38
C ALA A 346 -13.18 -6.21 11.04
N ARG A 347 -12.63 -5.03 11.36
CA ARG A 347 -13.39 -3.99 12.08
C ARG A 347 -14.58 -3.46 11.28
N ALA A 348 -14.40 -3.31 9.97
CA ALA A 348 -15.43 -2.83 9.06
C ALA A 348 -16.35 -3.96 8.52
N SER A 349 -15.99 -5.22 8.72
CA SER A 349 -16.70 -6.35 8.12
C SER A 349 -18.04 -6.62 8.80
N SER A 350 -19.10 -6.71 8.00
CA SER A 350 -20.42 -7.12 8.48
C SER A 350 -20.41 -8.56 9.01
N LEU A 351 -19.55 -9.42 8.47
CA LEU A 351 -19.34 -10.78 8.98
C LEU A 351 -18.78 -10.76 10.40
N MET A 352 -17.73 -9.98 10.64
CA MET A 352 -17.15 -9.88 11.98
C MET A 352 -18.10 -9.21 12.97
N GLN A 353 -18.87 -8.20 12.54
CA GLN A 353 -19.91 -7.59 13.37
C GLN A 353 -20.99 -8.61 13.77
N LEU A 354 -21.42 -9.49 12.86
CA LEU A 354 -22.33 -10.60 13.16
C LEU A 354 -21.73 -11.54 14.19
N LEU A 355 -20.50 -12.01 13.97
CA LEU A 355 -19.82 -12.95 14.87
C LEU A 355 -19.62 -12.35 16.28
N ARG A 356 -19.36 -11.04 16.38
CA ARG A 356 -19.24 -10.34 17.67
C ARG A 356 -20.57 -10.21 18.42
N LYS A 357 -21.68 -10.03 17.69
CA LYS A 357 -23.03 -10.01 18.29
C LYS A 357 -23.48 -11.40 18.74
N GLY A 358 -22.83 -12.45 18.23
CA GLY A 358 -23.23 -13.83 18.42
C GLY A 358 -24.05 -14.33 17.23
N HIS A 359 -23.90 -15.61 16.92
CA HIS A 359 -24.62 -16.27 15.83
C HIS A 359 -25.11 -17.64 16.32
N TYR A 360 -26.34 -17.66 16.86
CA TYR A 360 -26.91 -18.83 17.52
C TYR A 360 -25.97 -19.40 18.60
N ASP A 361 -25.71 -20.70 18.59
CA ASP A 361 -24.88 -21.40 19.57
C ASP A 361 -23.39 -21.39 19.23
N VAL A 362 -22.97 -20.71 18.15
CA VAL A 362 -21.56 -20.67 17.73
C VAL A 362 -20.74 -19.85 18.72
N LYS A 363 -19.71 -20.50 19.29
CA LYS A 363 -18.72 -19.86 20.16
C LYS A 363 -17.33 -20.10 19.56
N LEU A 364 -16.71 -19.02 19.09
CA LEU A 364 -15.35 -19.05 18.58
C LEU A 364 -14.37 -18.93 19.74
N ASP A 365 -13.39 -19.84 19.81
CA ASP A 365 -12.25 -19.67 20.69
C ASP A 365 -11.31 -18.56 20.17
N PRO A 366 -10.38 -18.05 21.00
CA PRO A 366 -9.50 -16.95 20.61
C PRO A 366 -8.66 -17.24 19.36
N GLU A 367 -8.23 -18.49 19.17
CA GLU A 367 -7.41 -18.89 18.01
C GLU A 367 -8.24 -18.86 16.72
N ASP A 368 -9.44 -19.45 16.73
CA ASP A 368 -10.36 -19.43 15.59
C ASP A 368 -10.76 -18.00 15.21
N LYS A 369 -10.97 -17.14 16.21
CA LYS A 369 -11.22 -15.71 15.98
C LYS A 369 -10.01 -15.03 15.34
N GLU A 370 -8.80 -15.29 15.82
CA GLU A 370 -7.57 -14.70 15.27
C GLU A 370 -7.34 -15.10 13.82
N ARG A 371 -7.66 -16.34 13.43
CA ARG A 371 -7.58 -16.81 12.04
C ARG A 371 -8.48 -16.00 11.10
N LEU A 372 -9.74 -15.80 11.50
CA LEU A 372 -10.71 -15.01 10.72
C LEU A 372 -10.30 -13.54 10.64
N VAL A 373 -9.92 -12.94 11.76
CA VAL A 373 -9.47 -11.53 11.83
C VAL A 373 -8.23 -11.33 10.96
N THR A 374 -7.24 -12.22 11.06
CA THR A 374 -6.01 -12.16 10.27
C THR A 374 -6.31 -12.19 8.78
N TRP A 375 -7.15 -13.13 8.32
CA TRP A 375 -7.57 -13.19 6.91
C TRP A 375 -8.23 -11.89 6.45
N MET A 376 -9.22 -11.38 7.20
CA MET A 376 -9.93 -10.15 6.86
C MET A 376 -8.99 -8.95 6.77
N ASP A 377 -8.13 -8.77 7.77
CA ASP A 377 -7.20 -7.64 7.84
C ASP A 377 -6.08 -7.71 6.79
N THR A 378 -5.75 -8.91 6.31
CA THR A 378 -4.80 -9.11 5.19
C THR A 378 -5.47 -8.96 3.82
N ASN A 379 -6.41 -8.02 3.70
CA ASN A 379 -7.12 -7.69 2.47
C ASN A 379 -8.02 -8.82 1.92
N ALA A 380 -8.43 -9.78 2.75
CA ALA A 380 -9.26 -10.93 2.34
C ALA A 380 -8.68 -11.71 1.14
N LEU A 381 -7.37 -11.91 1.11
CA LEU A 381 -6.70 -12.70 0.07
C LEU A 381 -7.14 -14.18 0.10
N PHE A 382 -6.91 -14.87 -1.01
CA PHE A 382 -7.08 -16.32 -1.11
C PHE A 382 -5.74 -17.05 -1.23
N TYR A 383 -4.83 -16.51 -2.05
CA TYR A 383 -3.53 -17.10 -2.36
C TYR A 383 -2.38 -16.28 -1.75
N GLY A 384 -1.31 -16.99 -1.36
CA GLY A 384 -0.04 -16.42 -0.91
C GLY A 384 1.08 -16.52 -1.95
N THR A 385 0.71 -16.70 -3.23
CA THR A 385 1.65 -16.91 -4.33
C THR A 385 1.07 -16.40 -5.66
N PHE A 386 1.97 -16.03 -6.57
CA PHE A 386 1.65 -15.67 -7.94
C PHE A 386 1.97 -16.80 -8.94
N ASP A 387 2.46 -17.95 -8.47
CA ASP A 387 2.69 -19.12 -9.31
C ASP A 387 1.38 -19.92 -9.51
N PRO A 388 0.91 -20.14 -10.75
CA PRO A 388 -0.35 -20.85 -10.99
C PRO A 388 -0.39 -22.30 -10.50
N ALA A 389 0.74 -23.02 -10.50
CA ALA A 389 0.78 -24.40 -10.05
C ALA A 389 0.64 -24.48 -8.52
N ASP A 390 1.28 -23.57 -7.80
CA ASP A 390 1.13 -23.42 -6.36
C ASP A 390 -0.26 -22.89 -5.98
N GLN A 391 -0.86 -21.99 -6.77
CA GLN A 391 -2.27 -21.62 -6.59
C GLN A 391 -3.20 -22.83 -6.69
N ALA A 392 -3.00 -23.71 -7.68
CA ALA A 392 -3.80 -24.93 -7.80
C ALA A 392 -3.64 -25.85 -6.57
N ARG A 393 -2.44 -25.93 -5.98
CA ARG A 393 -2.19 -26.65 -4.72
C ARG A 393 -2.94 -25.99 -3.55
N GLN A 394 -2.78 -24.69 -3.38
CA GLN A 394 -3.42 -23.94 -2.31
C GLN A 394 -4.96 -24.01 -2.39
N GLN A 395 -5.55 -23.99 -3.59
CA GLN A 395 -7.01 -24.13 -3.77
C GLN A 395 -7.55 -25.46 -3.19
N ARG A 396 -6.74 -26.51 -3.21
CA ARG A 396 -7.06 -27.82 -2.62
C ARG A 396 -6.64 -27.96 -1.15
N GLY A 397 -6.24 -26.87 -0.50
CA GLY A 397 -5.74 -26.90 0.88
C GLY A 397 -4.37 -27.55 1.05
N GLN A 398 -3.57 -27.65 -0.02
CA GLN A 398 -2.22 -28.21 0.06
C GLN A 398 -1.21 -27.11 0.43
N ARG A 399 -0.22 -27.47 1.26
CA ARG A 399 0.90 -26.59 1.59
C ARG A 399 1.82 -26.39 0.40
N ILE A 400 2.46 -25.23 0.37
CA ILE A 400 3.53 -24.86 -0.56
C ILE A 400 4.77 -24.46 0.25
N ALA A 401 5.94 -24.42 -0.38
CA ALA A 401 7.17 -24.00 0.29
C ALA A 401 7.15 -22.50 0.64
N GLY A 402 6.50 -21.69 -0.19
CA GLY A 402 6.48 -20.23 -0.10
C GLY A 402 6.40 -19.60 -1.49
N PRO A 403 6.26 -18.28 -1.58
CA PRO A 403 6.35 -17.58 -2.87
C PRO A 403 7.76 -17.72 -3.45
N ALA A 404 7.88 -17.70 -4.79
CA ALA A 404 9.17 -17.80 -5.48
C ALA A 404 10.11 -16.60 -5.22
N LEU A 405 9.55 -15.47 -4.82
CA LEU A 405 10.26 -14.23 -4.48
C LEU A 405 9.78 -13.77 -3.10
N GLU A 406 10.73 -13.54 -2.18
CA GLU A 406 10.49 -12.99 -0.83
C GLU A 406 11.09 -11.60 -0.65
#